data_AF-A0A2N3EET6-F1
#
_entry.id   AF-A0A2N3EET6-F1
#
_cell.length_a   1.000
_cell.length_b   1.000
_cell.length_c   1.000
_cell.angle_alpha   90.00
_cell.angle_beta   90.00
_cell.angle_gamma   90.00
#
_symmetry.space_group_name_H-M   'P 1'
#
loop_
_entity.id
_entity.type
_entity.pdbx_description
1 polymer ?
#
loop_
_entity_poly.entity_id
_entity_poly.type
_entity_poly.pdbx_seq_one_letter_code
_entity_poly.pdbx_strand_id
1 'polypeptide(L)'
;MFTQINASSPEGQGRIALAIRLGLGSVFIIGGYAKLERLLTPSKSEAIVDQYVGPLGYINQTFLDWLFVGPLGAYLSPWTFLTALSTFELVAGLMLVAGLMVRPLALIWAFLLWSFVVSLPVVTTPGVSPGAETYMSPAAFVQIRDIALSGFFFALYNLGAGSGSIDAARFGLPRSLGRDWESLGLLLRLSLGAVFVIGGLFAGYSNITTFGMPGLLLTVVGAGLLAGIGTRVFAAAAAAILLWYMATKLIGAAGVVGYLNAVKREIALLAVAGVLATVGGGRMFTADRWHTGLSGWLLTYFGRTEPKS
;
A
#
# COMPACT_ATOMS: atom_id res chain seq x y z
N MET A 1 -2.23 -11.18 -29.06
CA MET A 1 -3.65 -10.88 -28.83
C MET A 1 -3.83 -10.41 -27.38
N PHE A 2 -3.43 -9.18 -27.06
CA PHE A 2 -3.70 -8.60 -25.75
C PHE A 2 -5.14 -8.08 -25.78
N THR A 3 -6.08 -8.84 -25.22
CA THR A 3 -7.46 -8.36 -25.06
C THR A 3 -7.42 -7.08 -24.22
N GLN A 4 -7.90 -5.97 -24.78
CA GLN A 4 -8.05 -4.73 -24.02
C GLN A 4 -8.91 -5.03 -22.80
N ILE A 5 -8.36 -4.79 -21.60
CA ILE A 5 -9.12 -4.93 -20.35
C ILE A 5 -10.06 -3.74 -20.27
N ASN A 6 -11.37 -3.99 -20.30
CA ASN A 6 -12.37 -2.96 -20.04
C ASN A 6 -12.63 -2.89 -18.53
N ALA A 7 -12.13 -1.84 -17.86
CA ALA A 7 -12.25 -1.70 -16.41
C ALA A 7 -13.69 -1.48 -15.90
N SER A 8 -14.63 -1.18 -16.81
CA SER A 8 -16.06 -1.08 -16.48
C SER A 8 -16.81 -2.40 -16.64
N SER A 9 -16.20 -3.44 -17.24
CA SER A 9 -16.83 -4.74 -17.38
C SER A 9 -16.56 -5.64 -16.16
N PRO A 10 -17.50 -6.52 -15.76
CA PRO A 10 -17.27 -7.48 -14.67
C PRO A 10 -16.02 -8.36 -14.87
N GLU A 11 -15.76 -8.80 -16.11
CA GLU A 11 -14.59 -9.61 -16.45
C GLU A 11 -13.29 -8.81 -16.30
N GLY A 12 -13.29 -7.55 -16.76
CA GLY A 12 -12.13 -6.67 -16.63
C GLY A 12 -11.83 -6.35 -15.17
N GLN A 13 -12.86 -6.04 -14.37
CA GLN A 13 -12.71 -5.84 -12.93
C GLN A 13 -12.24 -7.10 -12.22
N GLY A 14 -12.71 -8.28 -12.63
CA GLY A 14 -12.21 -9.55 -12.11
C GLY A 14 -10.69 -9.72 -12.34
N ARG A 15 -10.20 -9.36 -13.53
CA ARG A 15 -8.76 -9.40 -13.85
C ARG A 15 -7.96 -8.36 -13.07
N ILE A 16 -8.50 -7.16 -12.91
CA ILE A 16 -7.87 -6.09 -12.12
C ILE A 16 -7.76 -6.51 -10.65
N ALA A 17 -8.85 -7.01 -10.06
CA ALA A 17 -8.86 -7.54 -8.70
C ALA A 17 -7.85 -8.68 -8.53
N LEU A 18 -7.74 -9.60 -9.49
CA LEU A 18 -6.73 -10.65 -9.46
C LEU A 18 -5.31 -10.05 -9.40
N ALA A 19 -4.97 -9.12 -10.29
CA ALA A 19 -3.64 -8.51 -10.32
C ALA A 19 -3.29 -7.81 -8.99
N ILE A 20 -4.20 -7.00 -8.46
CA ILE A 20 -4.02 -6.30 -7.18
C ILE A 20 -3.89 -7.30 -6.03
N ARG A 21 -4.74 -8.34 -6.01
CA ARG A 21 -4.74 -9.38 -4.98
C ARG A 21 -3.45 -10.19 -4.97
N LEU A 22 -2.90 -10.54 -6.14
CA LEU A 22 -1.60 -11.21 -6.24
C LEU A 22 -0.49 -10.32 -5.69
N GLY A 23 -0.43 -9.06 -6.13
CA GLY A 23 0.56 -8.10 -5.66
C GLY A 23 0.51 -7.92 -4.13
N LEU A 24 -0.67 -7.65 -3.58
CA LEU A 24 -0.88 -7.49 -2.14
C LEU A 24 -0.58 -8.78 -1.37
N GLY A 25 -1.10 -9.92 -1.82
CA GLY A 25 -0.85 -11.22 -1.18
C GLY A 25 0.63 -11.57 -1.12
N SER A 26 1.40 -11.29 -2.17
CA SER A 26 2.86 -11.48 -2.18
C SER A 26 3.59 -10.68 -1.10
N VAL A 27 3.14 -9.45 -0.79
CA VAL A 27 3.74 -8.62 0.28
C VAL A 27 3.73 -9.39 1.61
N PHE A 28 2.59 -9.99 1.94
CA PHE A 28 2.39 -10.66 3.22
C PHE A 28 2.99 -12.06 3.26
N ILE A 29 2.99 -12.80 2.15
CA ILE A 29 3.72 -14.08 2.06
C ILE A 29 5.20 -13.84 2.32
N ILE A 30 5.81 -12.92 1.57
CA ILE A 30 7.24 -12.63 1.69
C ILE A 30 7.56 -12.05 3.06
N GLY A 31 6.77 -11.08 3.53
CA GLY A 31 6.96 -10.44 4.82
C GLY A 31 6.81 -11.40 6.00
N GLY A 32 5.72 -12.16 6.03
CA GLY A 32 5.44 -13.13 7.08
C GLY A 32 6.48 -14.24 7.11
N TYR A 33 6.84 -14.81 5.95
CA TYR A 33 7.88 -15.83 5.87
C TYR A 33 9.25 -15.30 6.34
N ALA A 34 9.68 -14.12 5.86
CA ALA A 34 10.96 -13.55 6.23
C ALA A 34 11.06 -13.22 7.72
N LYS A 35 9.97 -12.77 8.35
CA LYS A 35 9.92 -12.53 9.80
C LYS A 35 9.92 -13.85 10.58
N LEU A 36 9.10 -14.82 10.19
CA LEU A 36 9.03 -16.12 10.85
C LEU A 36 10.35 -16.86 10.80
N GLU A 37 11.05 -16.85 9.67
CA GLU A 37 12.38 -17.47 9.56
C GLU A 37 13.34 -16.92 10.61
N ARG A 38 13.33 -15.59 10.83
CA ARG A 38 14.18 -14.93 11.82
C ARG A 38 13.72 -15.18 13.26
N LEU A 39 12.40 -15.17 13.52
CA LEU A 39 11.83 -15.39 14.85
C LEU A 39 12.01 -16.83 15.34
N LEU A 40 11.94 -17.80 14.42
CA LEU A 40 12.06 -19.23 14.74
C LEU A 40 13.51 -19.72 14.71
N THR A 41 14.46 -18.91 14.24
CA THR A 41 15.89 -19.22 14.29
C THR A 41 16.48 -18.66 15.59
N PRO A 42 16.96 -19.51 16.52
CA PRO A 42 17.42 -19.07 17.84
C PRO A 42 18.49 -17.97 17.79
N SER A 43 19.45 -18.05 16.85
CA SER A 43 20.53 -17.08 16.70
C SER A 43 20.11 -15.73 16.11
N LYS A 44 18.87 -15.59 15.61
CA LYS A 44 18.35 -14.38 14.97
C LYS A 44 17.17 -13.75 15.73
N SER A 45 16.55 -14.50 16.64
CA SER A 45 15.28 -14.16 17.29
C SER A 45 15.36 -12.88 18.12
N GLU A 46 16.39 -12.76 18.96
CA GLU A 46 16.61 -11.56 19.78
C GLU A 46 16.76 -10.31 18.91
N ALA A 47 17.63 -10.38 17.90
CA ALA A 47 17.87 -9.26 16.98
C ALA A 47 16.63 -8.81 16.19
N ILE A 48 15.70 -9.71 15.85
CA ILE A 48 14.43 -9.30 15.23
C ILE A 48 13.46 -8.74 16.27
N VAL A 49 13.41 -9.26 17.49
CA VAL A 49 12.58 -8.67 18.56
C VAL A 49 13.04 -7.25 18.84
N ASP A 50 14.34 -7.02 19.01
CA ASP A 50 14.94 -5.71 19.28
C ASP A 50 14.69 -4.69 18.15
N GLN A 51 14.63 -5.17 16.90
CA GLN A 51 14.25 -4.31 15.76
C GLN A 51 12.81 -3.77 15.85
N TYR A 52 11.93 -4.38 16.64
CA TYR A 52 10.55 -3.91 16.81
C TYR A 52 10.35 -3.18 18.13
N VAL A 53 10.94 -3.68 19.23
CA VAL A 53 10.67 -3.16 20.58
C VAL A 53 11.82 -2.35 21.17
N GLY A 54 12.99 -2.34 20.54
CA GLY A 54 14.13 -1.57 21.00
C GLY A 54 13.91 -0.05 20.86
N PRO A 55 14.82 0.78 21.38
CA PRO A 55 14.73 2.24 21.31
C PRO A 55 14.64 2.81 19.88
N LEU A 56 15.14 2.06 18.90
CA LEU A 56 15.09 2.36 17.46
C LEU A 56 14.07 1.48 16.71
N GLY A 57 13.16 0.86 17.46
CA GLY A 57 12.23 -0.12 16.96
C GLY A 57 11.09 0.47 16.13
N TYR A 58 10.21 -0.39 15.65
CA TYR A 58 9.02 -0.02 14.88
C TYR A 58 7.77 0.24 15.74
N ILE A 59 7.84 0.01 17.05
CA ILE A 59 6.71 0.14 17.98
C ILE A 59 7.02 1.22 19.02
N ASN A 60 6.17 2.23 19.10
CA ASN A 60 6.29 3.31 20.08
C ASN A 60 5.91 2.85 21.49
N GLN A 61 6.32 3.64 22.48
CA GLN A 61 6.13 3.31 23.90
C GLN A 61 4.67 3.04 24.26
N THR A 62 3.73 3.86 23.77
CA THR A 62 2.30 3.68 24.04
C THR A 62 1.80 2.30 23.61
N PHE A 63 2.22 1.80 22.45
CA PHE A 63 1.85 0.46 21.98
C PHE A 63 2.59 -0.65 22.73
N LEU A 64 3.86 -0.44 23.09
CA LEU A 64 4.63 -1.38 23.92
C LEU A 64 3.94 -1.58 25.28
N ASP A 65 3.56 -0.48 25.92
CA ASP A 65 2.88 -0.51 27.21
C ASP A 65 1.53 -1.22 27.08
N TRP A 66 0.75 -0.89 26.05
CA TRP A 66 -0.56 -1.51 25.83
C TRP A 66 -0.47 -3.02 25.52
N LEU A 67 0.48 -3.45 24.69
CA LEU A 67 0.64 -4.84 24.27
C LEU A 67 1.28 -5.73 25.35
N PHE A 68 2.32 -5.22 26.02
CA PHE A 68 3.26 -6.05 26.78
C PHE A 68 3.32 -5.73 28.27
N VAL A 69 2.82 -4.57 28.70
CA VAL A 69 2.80 -4.18 30.13
C VAL A 69 1.38 -4.17 30.68
N GLY A 70 0.39 -3.82 29.86
CA GLY A 70 -1.03 -3.80 30.21
C GLY A 70 -1.64 -5.19 30.35
N PRO A 71 -2.99 -5.29 30.37
CA PRO A 71 -3.69 -6.56 30.57
C PRO A 71 -3.31 -7.68 29.58
N LEU A 72 -2.88 -7.32 28.37
CA LEU A 72 -2.44 -8.26 27.35
C LEU A 72 -1.03 -8.82 27.62
N GLY A 73 -0.19 -8.10 28.37
CA GLY A 73 1.19 -8.49 28.68
C GLY A 73 1.30 -9.77 29.49
N ALA A 74 0.24 -10.15 30.20
CA ALA A 74 0.16 -11.45 30.88
C ALA A 74 0.15 -12.65 29.90
N TYR A 75 -0.19 -12.41 28.63
CA TYR A 75 -0.34 -13.44 27.60
C TYR A 75 0.56 -13.20 26.37
N LEU A 76 0.97 -11.95 26.13
CA LEU A 76 1.78 -11.56 24.99
C LEU A 76 3.17 -11.12 25.45
N SER A 77 4.19 -11.85 24.97
CA SER A 77 5.55 -11.33 24.92
C SER A 77 5.80 -10.73 23.52
N PRO A 78 6.81 -9.86 23.37
CA PRO A 78 7.22 -9.37 22.05
C PRO A 78 7.42 -10.48 21.03
N TRP A 79 8.05 -11.58 21.43
CA TRP A 79 8.29 -12.72 20.54
C TRP A 79 6.99 -13.44 20.16
N THR A 80 6.08 -13.71 21.12
CA THR A 80 4.82 -14.41 20.80
C THR A 80 3.92 -13.54 19.92
N PHE A 81 3.87 -12.23 20.18
CA PHE A 81 3.13 -11.28 19.36
C PHE A 81 3.68 -11.22 17.93
N LEU A 82 4.99 -11.03 17.75
CA LEU A 82 5.59 -10.96 16.41
C LEU A 82 5.44 -12.28 15.65
N THR A 83 5.54 -13.42 16.33
CA THR A 83 5.34 -14.74 15.73
C THR A 83 3.90 -14.93 15.28
N ALA A 84 2.92 -14.57 16.12
CA ALA A 84 1.51 -14.64 15.78
C ALA A 84 1.16 -13.70 14.62
N LEU A 85 1.63 -12.45 14.66
CA LEU A 85 1.42 -11.47 13.59
C LEU A 85 2.04 -11.95 12.27
N SER A 86 3.27 -12.47 12.30
CA SER A 86 3.96 -12.95 11.08
C SER A 86 3.33 -14.22 10.51
N THR A 87 2.79 -15.09 11.37
CA THR A 87 1.98 -16.25 10.95
C THR A 87 0.69 -15.79 10.29
N PHE A 88 0.00 -14.82 10.89
CA PHE A 88 -1.21 -14.23 10.30
C PHE A 88 -0.92 -13.57 8.95
N GLU A 89 0.18 -12.80 8.84
CA GLU A 89 0.65 -12.24 7.57
C GLU A 89 0.83 -13.33 6.51
N LEU A 90 1.58 -14.38 6.82
CA LEU A 90 1.85 -15.46 5.88
C LEU A 90 0.56 -16.17 5.42
N VAL A 91 -0.29 -16.57 6.37
CA VAL A 91 -1.55 -17.27 6.08
C VAL A 91 -2.50 -16.37 5.28
N ALA A 92 -2.70 -15.13 5.72
CA ALA A 92 -3.56 -14.18 5.01
C ALA A 92 -3.03 -13.86 3.60
N GLY A 93 -1.71 -13.79 3.42
CA GLY A 93 -1.08 -13.62 2.12
C GLY A 93 -1.34 -14.80 1.18
N LEU A 94 -1.20 -16.03 1.66
CA LEU A 94 -1.53 -17.25 0.91
C LEU A 94 -3.01 -17.30 0.53
N MET A 95 -3.89 -16.97 1.48
CA MET A 95 -5.33 -16.89 1.25
C MET A 95 -5.68 -15.82 0.20
N LEU A 96 -5.07 -14.64 0.28
CA LEU A 96 -5.22 -13.59 -0.73
C LEU A 96 -4.78 -14.11 -2.11
N VAL A 97 -3.59 -14.67 -2.26
CA VAL A 97 -3.13 -15.20 -3.56
C VAL A 97 -4.09 -16.24 -4.13
N ALA A 98 -4.53 -17.18 -3.30
CA ALA A 98 -5.51 -18.21 -3.66
C ALA A 98 -6.92 -17.65 -3.95
N GLY A 99 -7.22 -16.44 -3.49
CA GLY A 99 -8.53 -15.82 -3.61
C GLY A 99 -9.55 -16.39 -2.63
N LEU A 100 -9.14 -16.62 -1.39
CA LEU A 100 -9.96 -17.08 -0.28
C LEU A 100 -10.14 -15.93 0.73
N MET A 101 -11.37 -15.67 1.14
CA MET A 101 -11.75 -14.58 2.06
C MET A 101 -11.21 -13.21 1.62
N VAL A 102 -11.22 -12.93 0.31
CA VAL A 102 -10.55 -11.75 -0.27
C VAL A 102 -11.06 -10.45 0.32
N ARG A 103 -12.39 -10.31 0.40
CA ARG A 103 -13.01 -9.07 0.90
C ARG A 103 -12.81 -8.89 2.41
N PRO A 104 -13.10 -9.87 3.29
CA PRO A 104 -12.78 -9.75 4.71
C PRO A 104 -11.30 -9.41 4.96
N LEU A 105 -10.37 -10.13 4.32
CA LEU A 105 -8.94 -9.89 4.49
C LEU A 105 -8.54 -8.51 3.97
N ALA A 106 -9.10 -8.06 2.84
CA ALA A 106 -8.82 -6.73 2.33
C ALA A 106 -9.23 -5.64 3.32
N LEU A 107 -10.40 -5.76 3.94
CA LEU A 107 -10.86 -4.78 4.94
C LEU A 107 -9.98 -4.80 6.20
N ILE A 108 -9.66 -5.99 6.71
CA ILE A 108 -8.79 -6.15 7.88
C ILE A 108 -7.42 -5.52 7.63
N TRP A 109 -6.79 -5.84 6.50
CA TRP A 109 -5.47 -5.29 6.16
C TRP A 109 -5.49 -3.79 5.89
N ALA A 110 -6.55 -3.27 5.26
CA ALA A 110 -6.67 -1.84 5.02
C ALA A 110 -6.55 -1.03 6.33
N PHE A 111 -7.20 -1.49 7.40
CA PHE A 111 -7.12 -0.85 8.72
C PHE A 111 -5.88 -1.24 9.51
N LEU A 112 -5.42 -2.49 9.42
CA LEU A 112 -4.24 -2.94 10.16
C LEU A 112 -2.98 -2.19 9.70
N LEU A 113 -2.87 -1.83 8.42
CA LEU A 113 -1.78 -0.98 7.94
C LEU A 113 -1.78 0.42 8.58
N TRP A 114 -2.94 0.94 9.00
CA TRP A 114 -2.99 2.22 9.73
C TRP A 114 -2.42 2.09 11.13
N SER A 115 -2.63 0.96 11.81
CA SER A 115 -2.03 0.77 13.14
C SER A 115 -0.51 0.77 13.08
N PHE A 116 0.11 0.28 12.00
CA PHE A 116 1.56 0.35 11.79
C PHE A 116 2.06 1.79 11.59
N VAL A 117 1.26 2.66 10.97
CA VAL A 117 1.59 4.09 10.85
C VAL A 117 1.53 4.75 12.23
N VAL A 118 0.48 4.48 13.00
CA VAL A 118 0.29 5.05 14.34
C VAL A 118 1.33 4.51 15.33
N SER A 119 1.75 3.25 15.18
CA SER A 119 2.72 2.62 16.08
C SER A 119 4.15 3.08 15.83
N LEU A 120 4.48 3.67 14.68
CA LEU A 120 5.85 4.06 14.37
C LEU A 120 6.33 5.18 15.31
N PRO A 121 7.42 4.98 16.08
CA PRO A 121 7.96 6.04 16.91
C PRO A 121 8.61 7.11 16.03
N VAL A 122 8.10 8.34 16.07
CA VAL A 122 8.68 9.48 15.35
C VAL A 122 8.89 10.65 16.30
N VAL A 123 9.96 11.40 16.10
CA VAL A 123 10.24 12.64 16.83
C VAL A 123 10.27 13.79 15.82
N THR A 124 9.19 14.57 15.78
CA THR A 124 9.01 15.67 14.82
C THR A 124 8.97 17.05 15.49
N THR A 125 9.08 17.09 16.83
CA THR A 125 9.06 18.34 17.60
C THR A 125 10.33 19.15 17.34
N PRO A 126 10.22 20.40 16.87
CA PRO A 126 11.38 21.26 16.65
C PRO A 126 12.20 21.44 17.93
N GLY A 127 13.53 21.38 17.82
CA GLY A 127 14.46 21.57 18.94
C GLY A 127 14.57 20.37 19.90
N VAL A 128 13.83 19.28 19.67
CA VAL A 128 13.98 18.04 20.44
C VAL A 128 14.94 17.10 19.70
N SER A 129 16.13 16.89 20.27
CA SER A 129 17.05 15.84 19.82
C SER A 129 16.70 14.54 20.53
N PRO A 130 16.40 13.45 19.80
CA PRO A 130 16.17 12.16 20.43
C PRO A 130 17.48 11.63 21.04
N GLY A 131 17.37 10.89 22.15
CA GLY A 131 18.52 10.26 22.80
C GLY A 131 19.19 9.15 21.95
N ALA A 132 18.56 8.74 20.84
CA ALA A 132 19.09 7.83 19.83
C ALA A 132 18.57 8.24 18.43
N GLU A 133 19.35 8.02 17.38
CA GLU A 133 18.95 8.35 15.99
C GLU A 133 17.70 7.56 15.57
N THR A 134 16.54 8.23 15.55
CA THR A 134 15.24 7.62 15.21
C THR A 134 14.62 8.27 13.96
N TYR A 135 13.36 7.94 13.68
CA TYR A 135 12.58 8.53 12.60
C TYR A 135 12.26 9.99 12.91
N MET A 136 12.93 10.90 12.20
CA MET A 136 12.74 12.36 12.36
C MET A 136 11.73 12.95 11.36
N SER A 137 11.16 12.11 10.51
CA SER A 137 10.13 12.49 9.54
C SER A 137 8.75 12.08 10.04
N PRO A 138 7.66 12.76 9.64
CA PRO A 138 6.30 12.35 9.99
C PRO A 138 6.04 10.87 9.66
N ALA A 139 5.39 10.14 10.57
CA ALA A 139 5.18 8.70 10.43
C ALA A 139 4.46 8.32 9.13
N ALA A 140 3.47 9.14 8.73
CA ALA A 140 2.76 8.96 7.48
C ALA A 140 3.66 9.07 6.23
N PHE A 141 4.74 9.86 6.28
CA PHE A 141 5.68 9.98 5.16
C PHE A 141 6.63 8.79 5.11
N VAL A 142 7.14 8.36 6.27
CA VAL A 142 7.97 7.16 6.38
C VAL A 142 7.19 5.92 5.91
N GLN A 143 5.92 5.82 6.30
CA GLN A 143 5.04 4.70 5.99
C GLN A 143 4.11 4.97 4.79
N ILE A 144 4.45 5.90 3.90
CA ILE A 144 3.56 6.27 2.78
C ILE A 144 3.24 5.08 1.86
N ARG A 145 4.18 4.14 1.73
CA ARG A 145 3.97 2.89 0.99
C ARG A 145 2.88 2.03 1.65
N ASP A 146 2.85 1.93 2.98
CA ASP A 146 1.85 1.15 3.71
C ASP A 146 0.47 1.82 3.66
N ILE A 147 0.43 3.16 3.68
CA ILE A 147 -0.81 3.94 3.41
C ILE A 147 -1.32 3.66 1.99
N ALA A 148 -0.43 3.62 0.99
CA ALA A 148 -0.82 3.29 -0.39
C ALA A 148 -1.38 1.87 -0.51
N LEU A 149 -0.75 0.88 0.15
CA LEU A 149 -1.26 -0.50 0.21
C LEU A 149 -2.66 -0.56 0.84
N SER A 150 -2.93 0.24 1.87
CA SER A 150 -4.27 0.36 2.46
C SER A 150 -5.31 0.85 1.42
N GLY A 151 -4.97 1.87 0.64
CA GLY A 151 -5.81 2.33 -0.48
C GLY A 151 -6.07 1.24 -1.52
N PHE A 152 -5.06 0.43 -1.84
CA PHE A 152 -5.20 -0.71 -2.75
C PHE A 152 -6.12 -1.80 -2.19
N PHE A 153 -6.07 -2.03 -0.88
CA PHE A 153 -6.99 -2.95 -0.21
C PHE A 153 -8.43 -2.47 -0.22
N PHE A 154 -8.68 -1.18 0.01
CA PHE A 154 -10.02 -0.61 -0.16
C PHE A 154 -10.53 -0.74 -1.60
N ALA A 155 -9.65 -0.54 -2.59
CA ALA A 155 -10.00 -0.79 -3.99
C ALA A 155 -10.33 -2.27 -4.23
N LEU A 156 -9.50 -3.19 -3.73
CA LEU A 156 -9.72 -4.64 -3.86
C LEU A 156 -11.03 -5.09 -3.20
N TYR A 157 -11.33 -4.61 -1.99
CA TYR A 157 -12.58 -4.88 -1.28
C TYR A 157 -13.81 -4.54 -2.14
N ASN A 158 -13.75 -3.41 -2.85
CA ASN A 158 -14.82 -2.91 -3.70
C ASN A 158 -14.85 -3.57 -5.09
N LEU A 159 -13.70 -4.00 -5.62
CA LEU A 159 -13.67 -4.70 -6.90
C LEU A 159 -14.29 -6.09 -6.80
N GLY A 160 -14.02 -6.83 -5.71
CA GLY A 160 -14.54 -8.19 -5.49
C GLY A 160 -13.42 -9.24 -5.37
N ALA A 161 -13.79 -10.52 -5.45
CA ALA A 161 -12.86 -11.62 -5.20
C ALA A 161 -11.77 -11.79 -6.28
N GLY A 162 -12.01 -11.29 -7.49
CA GLY A 162 -11.12 -11.41 -8.64
C GLY A 162 -11.27 -12.72 -9.41
N SER A 163 -10.74 -12.73 -10.63
CA SER A 163 -10.71 -13.91 -11.50
C SER A 163 -9.93 -15.05 -10.85
N GLY A 164 -10.38 -16.29 -11.03
CA GLY A 164 -9.72 -17.48 -10.49
C GLY A 164 -9.68 -17.56 -8.96
N SER A 165 -10.56 -16.84 -8.25
CA SER A 165 -10.67 -16.94 -6.79
C SER A 165 -11.35 -18.24 -6.34
N ILE A 166 -10.88 -18.81 -5.23
CA ILE A 166 -11.60 -19.89 -4.52
C ILE A 166 -12.96 -19.39 -4.03
N ASP A 167 -13.06 -18.15 -3.56
CA ASP A 167 -14.32 -17.48 -3.18
C ASP A 167 -15.39 -17.62 -4.26
N ALA A 168 -15.04 -17.40 -5.53
CA ALA A 168 -15.99 -17.57 -6.63
C ALA A 168 -16.16 -19.03 -7.05
N ALA A 169 -15.05 -19.76 -7.19
CA ALA A 169 -15.07 -21.12 -7.73
C ALA A 169 -15.75 -22.13 -6.80
N ARG A 170 -15.59 -21.98 -5.47
CA ARG A 170 -16.07 -22.92 -4.47
C ARG A 170 -17.27 -22.41 -3.69
N PHE A 171 -17.33 -21.10 -3.41
CA PHE A 171 -18.34 -20.51 -2.54
C PHE A 171 -19.36 -19.63 -3.29
N GLY A 172 -19.29 -19.56 -4.63
CA GLY A 172 -20.25 -18.83 -5.46
C GLY A 172 -20.25 -17.31 -5.27
N LEU A 173 -19.21 -16.76 -4.63
CA LEU A 173 -19.10 -15.31 -4.43
C LEU A 173 -18.78 -14.60 -5.75
N PRO A 174 -19.27 -13.38 -5.98
CA PRO A 174 -19.04 -12.66 -7.22
C PRO A 174 -17.55 -12.33 -7.43
N ARG A 175 -17.04 -12.62 -8.63
CA ARG A 175 -15.65 -12.27 -9.04
C ARG A 175 -15.44 -10.77 -9.12
N SER A 176 -16.49 -10.03 -9.51
CA SER A 176 -16.53 -8.58 -9.52
C SER A 176 -17.86 -8.09 -8.93
N LEU A 177 -17.84 -6.96 -8.24
CA LEU A 177 -19.04 -6.29 -7.73
C LEU A 177 -19.64 -5.27 -8.71
N GLY A 178 -19.07 -5.11 -9.90
CA GLY A 178 -19.55 -4.17 -10.93
C GLY A 178 -19.52 -2.70 -10.46
N ARG A 179 -18.52 -2.33 -9.66
CA ARG A 179 -18.43 -0.96 -9.10
C ARG A 179 -17.96 0.03 -10.15
N ASP A 180 -18.28 1.30 -9.94
CA ASP A 180 -17.80 2.38 -10.79
C ASP A 180 -16.26 2.46 -10.78
N TRP A 181 -15.66 2.35 -11.96
CA TRP A 181 -14.21 2.42 -12.13
C TRP A 181 -13.66 3.83 -11.87
N GLU A 182 -14.45 4.88 -12.07
CA GLU A 182 -13.98 6.25 -11.89
C GLU A 182 -13.49 6.50 -10.46
N SER A 183 -14.28 6.05 -9.47
CA SER A 183 -13.96 6.14 -8.05
C SER A 183 -12.78 5.24 -7.63
N LEU A 184 -12.72 4.02 -8.17
CA LEU A 184 -11.67 3.05 -7.82
C LEU A 184 -10.34 3.38 -8.48
N GLY A 185 -10.37 3.80 -9.75
CA GLY A 185 -9.20 4.30 -10.47
C GLY A 185 -8.63 5.56 -9.82
N LEU A 186 -9.49 6.46 -9.34
CA LEU A 186 -9.11 7.61 -8.50
C LEU A 186 -8.38 7.17 -7.24
N LEU A 187 -8.92 6.22 -6.49
CA LEU A 187 -8.28 5.74 -5.27
C LEU A 187 -6.90 5.13 -5.55
N LEU A 188 -6.79 4.31 -6.60
CA LEU A 188 -5.52 3.69 -7.01
C LEU A 188 -4.48 4.72 -7.44
N ARG A 189 -4.86 5.71 -8.27
CA ARG A 189 -3.94 6.76 -8.74
C ARG A 189 -3.48 7.67 -7.60
N LEU A 190 -4.37 8.03 -6.67
CA LEU A 190 -4.00 8.83 -5.49
C LEU A 190 -3.06 8.05 -4.58
N SER A 191 -3.38 6.79 -4.30
CA SER A 191 -2.58 5.93 -3.43
C SER A 191 -1.18 5.70 -4.02
N LEU A 192 -1.07 5.36 -5.30
CA LEU A 192 0.23 5.18 -5.96
C LEU A 192 0.97 6.52 -6.09
N GLY A 193 0.29 7.58 -6.54
CA GLY A 193 0.89 8.90 -6.77
C GLY A 193 1.47 9.51 -5.50
N ALA A 194 0.81 9.33 -4.35
CA ALA A 194 1.29 9.82 -3.07
C ALA A 194 2.68 9.25 -2.70
N VAL A 195 2.96 7.98 -3.01
CA VAL A 195 4.28 7.37 -2.77
C VAL A 195 5.39 8.13 -3.50
N PHE A 196 5.16 8.48 -4.76
CA PHE A 196 6.14 9.18 -5.58
C PHE A 196 6.25 10.67 -5.22
N VAL A 197 5.13 11.35 -4.91
CA VAL A 197 5.17 12.75 -4.45
C VAL A 197 5.92 12.87 -3.14
N ILE A 198 5.65 12.01 -2.17
CA ILE A 198 6.35 12.03 -0.87
C ILE A 198 7.83 11.68 -1.06
N GLY A 199 8.16 10.64 -1.83
CA GLY A 199 9.55 10.28 -2.13
C GLY A 199 10.32 11.38 -2.86
N GLY A 200 9.64 12.20 -3.67
CA GLY A 200 10.24 13.29 -4.45
C GLY A 200 10.41 14.59 -3.69
N LEU A 201 9.32 15.12 -3.11
CA LEU A 201 9.31 16.41 -2.40
C LEU A 201 10.08 16.37 -1.09
N PHE A 202 10.15 15.20 -0.44
CA PHE A 202 10.85 15.00 0.82
C PHE A 202 12.11 14.16 0.65
N ALA A 203 12.70 14.15 -0.55
CA ALA A 203 13.99 13.51 -0.79
C ALA A 203 15.07 14.14 0.12
N GLY A 204 15.87 13.30 0.77
CA GLY A 204 16.91 13.72 1.73
C GLY A 204 16.45 13.77 3.19
N TYR A 205 15.15 13.62 3.46
CA TYR A 205 14.64 13.48 4.81
C TYR A 205 14.85 12.06 5.35
N SER A 206 14.98 11.93 6.67
CA SER A 206 15.21 10.65 7.35
C SER A 206 14.16 9.61 6.97
N ASN A 207 14.63 8.43 6.53
CA ASN A 207 13.82 7.26 6.20
C ASN A 207 12.76 7.45 5.09
N ILE A 208 12.83 8.52 4.30
CA ILE A 208 11.98 8.70 3.12
C ILE A 208 12.57 7.91 1.94
N THR A 209 11.75 7.05 1.33
CA THR A 209 12.19 6.21 0.21
C THR A 209 12.18 6.99 -1.09
N THR A 210 13.34 7.13 -1.72
CA THR A 210 13.51 7.82 -3.02
C THR A 210 13.69 6.85 -4.19
N PHE A 211 13.64 5.54 -3.96
CA PHE A 211 13.89 4.52 -4.99
C PHE A 211 15.24 4.65 -5.73
N GLY A 212 16.19 5.41 -5.18
CA GLY A 212 17.46 5.73 -5.85
C GLY A 212 17.31 6.68 -7.04
N MET A 213 16.21 7.45 -7.11
CA MET A 213 15.92 8.38 -8.20
C MET A 213 16.05 9.84 -7.78
N PRO A 214 16.29 10.77 -8.72
CA PRO A 214 16.21 12.20 -8.46
C PRO A 214 14.82 12.61 -7.95
N GLY A 215 14.77 13.44 -6.90
CA GLY A 215 13.51 13.85 -6.28
C GLY A 215 12.53 14.51 -7.26
N LEU A 216 13.02 15.36 -8.17
CA LEU A 216 12.20 15.99 -9.20
C LEU A 216 11.49 14.98 -10.11
N LEU A 217 12.18 13.90 -10.51
CA LEU A 217 11.59 12.86 -11.34
C LEU A 217 10.41 12.18 -10.62
N LEU A 218 10.59 11.83 -9.35
CA LEU A 218 9.55 11.22 -8.52
C LEU A 218 8.36 12.18 -8.35
N THR A 219 8.63 13.45 -8.06
CA THR A 219 7.58 14.47 -7.92
C THR A 219 6.77 14.62 -9.19
N VAL A 220 7.40 14.67 -10.37
CA VAL A 220 6.70 14.78 -11.65
C VAL A 220 5.83 13.55 -11.92
N VAL A 221 6.36 12.34 -11.69
CA VAL A 221 5.60 11.10 -11.85
C VAL A 221 4.40 11.05 -10.91
N GLY A 222 4.62 11.36 -9.62
CA GLY A 222 3.58 11.40 -8.62
C GLY A 222 2.51 12.44 -8.94
N ALA A 223 2.90 13.67 -9.24
CA ALA A 223 1.99 14.75 -9.60
C ALA A 223 1.17 14.43 -10.86
N GLY A 224 1.77 13.79 -11.88
CA GLY A 224 1.06 13.32 -13.05
C GLY A 224 -0.05 12.31 -12.73
N LEU A 225 0.22 11.34 -11.84
CA LEU A 225 -0.78 10.39 -11.33
C LEU A 225 -1.89 11.08 -10.52
N LEU A 226 -1.53 12.03 -9.64
CA LEU A 226 -2.48 12.79 -8.82
C LEU A 226 -3.33 13.77 -9.65
N ALA A 227 -2.78 14.34 -10.72
CA ALA A 227 -3.51 15.19 -11.66
C ALA A 227 -4.39 14.35 -12.61
N GLY A 228 -4.05 13.07 -12.79
CA GLY A 228 -4.73 12.15 -13.72
C GLY A 228 -4.65 12.60 -15.19
N ILE A 229 -3.60 13.38 -15.52
CA ILE A 229 -3.23 13.74 -16.89
C ILE A 229 -2.21 12.71 -17.35
N GLY A 230 -2.48 12.01 -18.46
CA GLY A 230 -1.54 11.00 -18.97
C GLY A 230 -1.30 9.83 -18.01
N THR A 231 -2.30 9.46 -17.19
CA THR A 231 -2.19 8.44 -16.11
C THR A 231 -1.47 7.17 -16.56
N ARG A 232 -1.74 6.69 -17.78
CA ARG A 232 -1.09 5.48 -18.30
C ARG A 232 0.42 5.64 -18.46
N VAL A 233 0.86 6.80 -18.95
CA VAL A 233 2.28 7.12 -19.15
C VAL A 233 2.99 7.24 -17.81
N PHE A 234 2.42 8.00 -16.86
CA PHE A 234 3.03 8.15 -15.54
C PHE A 234 2.99 6.85 -14.73
N ALA A 235 1.97 6.01 -14.90
CA ALA A 235 1.93 4.69 -14.29
C ALA A 235 3.00 3.75 -14.89
N ALA A 236 3.25 3.83 -16.21
CA ALA A 236 4.35 3.11 -16.84
C ALA A 236 5.72 3.61 -16.36
N ALA A 237 5.89 4.92 -16.18
CA ALA A 237 7.10 5.51 -15.60
C ALA A 237 7.31 5.07 -14.14
N ALA A 238 6.24 5.06 -13.33
CA ALA A 238 6.26 4.51 -11.98
C ALA A 238 6.68 3.04 -11.96
N ALA A 239 6.14 2.21 -12.86
CA ALA A 239 6.53 0.82 -13.00
C ALA A 239 8.02 0.66 -13.35
N ALA A 240 8.54 1.49 -14.27
CA ALA A 240 9.96 1.47 -14.63
C ALA A 240 10.87 1.83 -13.45
N ILE A 241 10.50 2.84 -12.65
CA ILE A 241 11.23 3.23 -11.43
C ILE A 241 11.24 2.09 -10.40
N LEU A 242 10.08 1.45 -10.18
CA LEU A 242 9.96 0.32 -9.25
C LEU A 242 10.81 -0.86 -9.71
N LEU A 243 10.76 -1.22 -10.99
CA LEU A 243 11.57 -2.29 -11.57
C LEU A 243 13.07 -2.00 -11.46
N TRP A 244 13.50 -0.76 -11.73
CA TRP A 244 14.88 -0.34 -11.50
C TRP A 244 15.28 -0.52 -10.04
N TYR A 245 14.48 0.00 -9.10
CA TYR A 245 14.77 -0.11 -7.68
C TYR A 245 14.88 -1.58 -7.24
N MET A 246 13.96 -2.43 -7.69
CA MET A 246 14.03 -3.86 -7.46
C MET A 246 15.34 -4.46 -7.99
N ALA A 247 15.74 -4.12 -9.22
CA ALA A 247 17.01 -4.58 -9.78
C ALA A 247 18.23 -4.12 -8.95
N THR A 248 18.26 -2.88 -8.48
CA THR A 248 19.36 -2.39 -7.62
C THR A 248 19.46 -3.14 -6.28
N LYS A 249 18.33 -3.61 -5.75
CA LYS A 249 18.30 -4.39 -4.50
C LYS A 249 18.82 -5.82 -4.66
N LEU A 250 18.90 -6.36 -5.88
CA LEU A 250 19.55 -7.65 -6.12
C LEU A 250 21.04 -7.61 -5.77
N ILE A 251 21.71 -6.50 -6.10
CA ILE A 251 23.18 -6.36 -5.96
C ILE A 251 23.61 -6.41 -4.49
N GLY A 252 22.78 -5.87 -3.57
CA GLY A 252 23.08 -5.79 -2.14
C GLY A 252 22.41 -6.86 -1.27
N ALA A 253 21.77 -7.86 -1.86
CA ALA A 253 20.99 -8.82 -1.09
C ALA A 253 21.86 -9.93 -0.50
N ALA A 254 21.76 -10.13 0.83
CA ALA A 254 22.41 -11.23 1.54
C ALA A 254 21.79 -12.63 1.25
N GLY A 255 20.87 -12.73 0.29
CA GLY A 255 20.16 -13.95 -0.10
C GLY A 255 18.76 -13.68 -0.63
N VAL A 256 18.08 -14.72 -1.13
CA VAL A 256 16.77 -14.60 -1.79
C VAL A 256 15.70 -14.05 -0.84
N VAL A 257 15.65 -14.52 0.41
CA VAL A 257 14.68 -14.05 1.40
C VAL A 257 14.93 -12.59 1.75
N GLY A 258 16.20 -12.21 1.92
CA GLY A 258 16.60 -10.83 2.19
C GLY A 258 16.23 -9.89 1.04
N TYR A 259 16.50 -10.30 -0.21
CA TYR A 259 16.11 -9.59 -1.41
C TYR A 259 14.59 -9.37 -1.47
N LEU A 260 13.81 -10.46 -1.42
CA LEU A 260 12.36 -10.41 -1.53
C LEU A 260 11.78 -9.52 -0.43
N ASN A 261 12.26 -9.65 0.81
CA ASN A 261 11.80 -8.82 1.92
C ASN A 261 12.11 -7.33 1.72
N ALA A 262 13.23 -6.99 1.07
CA ALA A 262 13.62 -5.61 0.75
C ALA A 262 12.76 -4.95 -0.34
N VAL A 263 12.10 -5.75 -1.20
CA VAL A 263 11.30 -5.27 -2.34
C VAL A 263 9.81 -5.66 -2.29
N LYS A 264 9.36 -6.30 -1.21
CA LYS A 264 8.01 -6.88 -1.12
C LYS A 264 6.90 -5.87 -1.38
N ARG A 265 7.06 -4.62 -0.91
CA ARG A 265 6.08 -3.55 -1.09
C ARG A 265 5.99 -3.12 -2.55
N GLU A 266 7.13 -3.10 -3.22
CA GLU A 266 7.26 -2.72 -4.63
C GLU A 266 6.51 -3.68 -5.55
N ILE A 267 6.37 -4.95 -5.18
CA ILE A 267 5.58 -5.93 -5.95
C ILE A 267 4.11 -5.50 -6.03
N ALA A 268 3.52 -5.05 -4.92
CA ALA A 268 2.14 -4.55 -4.90
C ALA A 268 2.00 -3.20 -5.61
N LEU A 269 2.95 -2.28 -5.41
CA LEU A 269 2.99 -1.00 -6.13
C LEU A 269 3.09 -1.22 -7.64
N LEU A 270 3.91 -2.18 -8.08
CA LEU A 270 4.10 -2.55 -9.47
C LEU A 270 2.83 -3.17 -10.07
N ALA A 271 2.12 -4.01 -9.32
CA ALA A 271 0.84 -4.55 -9.75
C ALA A 271 -0.19 -3.44 -10.03
N VAL A 272 -0.30 -2.46 -9.15
CA VAL A 272 -1.21 -1.30 -9.35
C VAL A 272 -0.71 -0.38 -10.46
N ALA A 273 0.59 -0.13 -10.56
CA ALA A 273 1.17 0.63 -11.66
C ALA A 273 0.86 -0.05 -13.01
N GLY A 274 0.97 -1.38 -13.10
CA GLY A 274 0.60 -2.16 -14.28
C GLY A 274 -0.89 -2.06 -14.62
N VAL A 275 -1.77 -2.13 -13.62
CA VAL A 275 -3.22 -1.89 -13.80
C VAL A 275 -3.47 -0.48 -14.36
N LEU A 276 -2.92 0.55 -13.72
CA LEU A 276 -3.13 1.93 -14.16
C LEU A 276 -2.52 2.21 -15.54
N ALA A 277 -1.39 1.59 -15.88
CA ALA A 277 -0.77 1.68 -17.20
C ALA A 277 -1.63 1.03 -18.29
N THR A 278 -2.31 -0.07 -17.98
CA THR A 278 -3.14 -0.81 -18.94
C THR A 278 -4.54 -0.21 -19.10
N VAL A 279 -5.23 0.09 -18.01
CA VAL A 279 -6.64 0.52 -18.07
C VAL A 279 -6.85 2.01 -17.81
N GLY A 280 -5.86 2.71 -17.23
CA GLY A 280 -6.00 4.11 -16.78
C GLY A 280 -6.59 4.23 -15.38
N GLY A 281 -6.62 5.44 -14.80
CA GLY A 281 -7.08 5.69 -13.43
C GLY A 281 -8.43 6.40 -13.33
N GLY A 282 -9.29 6.26 -14.33
CA GLY A 282 -10.52 7.06 -14.44
C GLY A 282 -10.25 8.52 -14.80
N ARG A 283 -11.33 9.30 -14.84
CA ARG A 283 -11.39 10.72 -15.23
C ARG A 283 -11.95 11.62 -14.12
N MET A 284 -12.42 11.07 -13.00
CA MET A 284 -12.84 11.82 -11.82
C MET A 284 -11.68 12.66 -11.24
N PHE A 285 -11.95 13.95 -10.97
CA PHE A 285 -10.98 14.95 -10.48
C PHE A 285 -9.67 15.01 -11.29
N THR A 286 -9.79 14.94 -12.61
CA THR A 286 -8.64 15.11 -13.50
C THR A 286 -8.42 16.58 -13.81
N ALA A 287 -7.16 17.00 -13.78
CA ALA A 287 -6.80 18.41 -13.86
C ALA A 287 -7.22 19.02 -15.20
N ASP A 288 -7.17 18.30 -16.33
CA ASP A 288 -7.69 18.80 -17.63
C ASP A 288 -9.19 19.12 -17.64
N ARG A 289 -9.94 18.66 -16.63
CA ARG A 289 -11.38 18.91 -16.45
C ARG A 289 -11.71 19.89 -15.31
N TRP A 290 -10.71 20.59 -14.78
CA TRP A 290 -10.89 21.51 -13.65
C TRP A 290 -11.96 22.59 -13.93
N HIS A 291 -11.96 23.12 -15.15
CA HIS A 291 -12.90 24.16 -15.60
C HIS A 291 -14.35 23.66 -15.63
N THR A 292 -14.61 22.44 -16.14
CA THR A 292 -15.94 21.82 -16.11
C THR A 292 -16.42 21.47 -14.71
N GLY A 293 -15.49 21.08 -13.81
CA GLY A 293 -15.82 20.81 -12.42
C GLY A 293 -16.18 22.08 -11.66
N LEU A 294 -15.41 23.16 -11.86
CA LEU A 294 -15.64 24.45 -11.21
C LEU A 294 -16.96 25.08 -11.68
N SER A 295 -17.26 25.05 -12.97
CA SER A 295 -18.53 25.58 -13.49
C SER A 295 -19.75 24.80 -12.97
N GLY A 296 -19.66 23.47 -12.91
CA GLY A 296 -20.71 22.62 -12.33
C GLY A 296 -20.91 22.87 -10.83
N TRP A 297 -19.82 23.02 -10.07
CA TRP A 297 -19.88 23.37 -8.65
C TRP A 297 -20.51 24.75 -8.42
N LEU A 298 -20.10 25.75 -9.19
CA LEU A 298 -20.67 27.09 -9.12
C LEU A 298 -22.18 27.08 -9.43
N LEU A 299 -22.62 26.32 -10.43
CA LEU A 299 -24.04 26.17 -10.75
C LEU A 299 -24.82 25.46 -9.64
N THR A 300 -24.28 24.41 -9.03
CA THR A 300 -24.96 23.66 -7.97
C THR A 300 -25.11 24.48 -6.68
N TYR A 301 -24.08 25.24 -6.29
CA TYR A 301 -24.05 25.92 -4.99
C TYR A 301 -24.42 27.41 -5.07
N PHE A 302 -24.27 28.05 -6.23
CA PHE A 302 -24.55 29.48 -6.42
C PHE A 302 -25.52 29.76 -7.58
N GLY A 303 -25.83 28.77 -8.41
CA GLY A 303 -26.88 28.89 -9.41
C GLY A 303 -28.23 28.89 -8.70
N ARG A 304 -28.92 30.04 -8.72
CA ARG A 304 -30.33 30.13 -8.30
C ARG A 304 -31.15 29.18 -9.16
N THR A 305 -31.58 28.06 -8.61
CA THR A 305 -32.77 27.37 -9.11
C THR A 305 -33.94 28.28 -8.76
N GLU A 306 -34.40 29.10 -9.72
CA GLU A 306 -35.71 29.73 -9.56
C GLU A 306 -36.75 28.62 -9.33
N PRO A 307 -37.63 28.77 -8.33
CA PRO A 307 -38.70 27.82 -8.13
C PRO A 307 -39.57 27.83 -9.39
N LYS A 308 -39.67 26.69 -10.06
CA LYS A 308 -40.68 26.51 -11.12
C LYS A 308 -42.06 26.65 -10.46
N SER A 309 -42.71 27.78 -10.73
CA SER A 309 -44.13 28.03 -10.47
C SER A 309 -44.99 27.17 -11.37
#